data_AF-A0A959RWG0-F1
#
_entry.id   AF-A0A959RWG0-F1
#
_cell.length_a   1.000
_cell.length_b   1.000
_cell.length_c   1.000
_cell.angle_alpha   90.00
_cell.angle_beta   90.00
_cell.angle_gamma   90.00
#
_symmetry.space_group_name_H-M   'P 1'
#
loop_
_entity.id
_entity.type
_entity.pdbx_description
1 polymer ?
#
loop_
_entity_poly.entity_id
_entity_poly.type
_entity_poly.pdbx_seq_one_letter_code
_entity_poly.pdbx_strand_id
1 'polypeptide(L)'
;ESSANFVEEQDDGVFPKTLRNMWIVVSIINPLMAFLALAVVPIPEIKNIYNTTLLSHMGELSAGNWLSIMISIDAVLVLSGAVLTSYVGVSGLLERMSLDRVLPQYFLKKNKRGSSYRIILMFLILSISVLLITNGEVKLLAGVYTISFLSVMTLFGIGNILLKLKRAKLPRPEKAGWLSVFIAIIAVSIALVGNIIMEPEPGLAKNSTVFLEYFIPAMIIIMIMLKRTLLLRGLLKLIRYIFEPIRRFVLNLNKGIARTIDNINSQQFVFFTKGDSVENLNQVMLYIQENEHTNNLKIVTVLDENETVPDNFLNDLDVINREYPKIEIDFVSVKGKFGPELVQELSTKWNIPINFMFIGSPGNKFPYRIQELGGVRLII
;
A
#
# COMPACT_ATOMS: atom_id res chain seq x y z
N GLU A 1 17.76 34.78 -1.34
CA GLU A 1 17.42 33.33 -1.37
C GLU A 1 17.29 32.82 -2.79
N SER A 2 16.42 33.41 -3.63
CA SER A 2 16.25 32.96 -5.04
C SER A 2 17.55 32.88 -5.84
N SER A 3 18.44 33.87 -5.72
CA SER A 3 19.76 33.82 -6.39
C SER A 3 20.67 32.69 -5.86
N ALA A 4 20.50 32.26 -4.60
CA ALA A 4 21.25 31.16 -4.03
C ALA A 4 20.76 29.79 -4.53
N ASN A 5 19.46 29.68 -4.85
CA ASN A 5 18.87 28.43 -5.36
C ASN A 5 19.38 28.04 -6.76
N PHE A 6 19.88 29.02 -7.52
CA PHE A 6 20.48 28.84 -8.86
C PHE A 6 21.97 29.17 -8.88
N VAL A 7 22.64 29.17 -7.73
CA VAL A 7 24.08 29.48 -7.67
C VAL A 7 24.92 28.51 -8.51
N GLU A 8 24.48 27.26 -8.65
CA GLU A 8 25.14 26.23 -9.47
C GLU A 8 25.06 26.51 -10.98
N GLU A 9 24.13 27.36 -11.40
CA GLU A 9 23.94 27.75 -12.80
C GLU A 9 24.58 29.11 -13.11
N GLN A 10 25.22 29.76 -12.13
CA GLN A 10 25.90 31.05 -12.29
C GLN A 10 27.39 30.87 -12.52
N ASP A 11 27.98 31.78 -13.30
CA ASP A 11 29.43 31.83 -13.49
C ASP A 11 30.17 32.19 -12.19
N ASP A 12 31.43 31.77 -12.11
CA ASP A 12 32.29 31.99 -10.94
C ASP A 12 32.37 33.48 -10.55
N GLY A 13 32.11 33.76 -9.27
CA GLY A 13 32.18 35.10 -8.71
C GLY A 13 31.02 36.04 -9.07
N VAL A 14 30.01 35.59 -9.82
CA VAL A 14 28.79 36.37 -10.09
C VAL A 14 27.93 36.47 -8.84
N PHE A 15 27.76 35.39 -8.09
CA PHE A 15 26.88 35.35 -6.92
C PHE A 15 27.20 36.44 -5.86
N PRO A 16 28.47 36.64 -5.43
CA PRO A 16 28.80 37.74 -4.51
C PRO A 16 28.52 39.13 -5.08
N LYS A 17 28.77 39.34 -6.38
CA LYS A 17 28.48 40.62 -7.06
C LYS A 17 26.98 40.91 -7.07
N THR A 18 26.17 39.89 -7.35
CA THR A 18 24.70 39.98 -7.33
C THR A 18 24.21 40.39 -5.94
N LEU A 19 24.67 39.72 -4.88
CA LEU A 19 24.27 40.05 -3.51
C LEU A 19 24.67 41.48 -3.13
N ARG A 20 25.91 41.89 -3.43
CA ARG A 20 26.39 43.25 -3.13
C ARG A 20 25.58 44.31 -3.85
N ASN A 21 25.36 44.15 -5.16
CA ASN A 21 24.65 45.13 -5.97
C ASN A 21 23.17 45.22 -5.55
N MET A 22 22.51 44.08 -5.33
CA MET A 22 21.13 44.07 -4.83
C MET A 22 21.02 44.76 -3.46
N TRP A 23 21.96 44.51 -2.56
CA TRP A 23 21.96 45.13 -1.24
C TRP A 23 22.12 46.65 -1.31
N ILE A 24 23.01 47.16 -2.17
CA ILE A 24 23.19 48.59 -2.41
C ILE A 24 21.89 49.21 -2.95
N VAL A 25 21.31 48.60 -3.99
CA VAL A 25 20.07 49.07 -4.61
C VAL A 25 18.94 49.15 -3.59
N VAL A 26 18.72 48.09 -2.82
CA VAL A 26 17.66 48.03 -1.78
C VAL A 26 17.92 49.04 -0.66
N SER A 27 19.17 49.21 -0.23
CA SER A 27 19.53 50.14 0.85
C SER A 27 19.39 51.60 0.47
N ILE A 28 19.41 51.94 -0.83
CA ILE A 28 19.23 53.30 -1.32
C ILE A 28 17.78 53.55 -1.73
N ILE A 29 17.22 52.68 -2.57
CA ILE A 29 15.88 52.89 -3.15
C ILE A 29 14.79 52.78 -2.08
N ASN A 30 14.82 51.79 -1.19
CA ASN A 30 13.73 51.61 -0.23
C ASN A 30 13.59 52.79 0.76
N PRO A 31 14.67 53.29 1.39
CA PRO A 31 14.56 54.46 2.25
C PRO A 31 14.16 55.73 1.49
N LEU A 32 14.66 55.91 0.25
CA LEU A 32 14.29 57.05 -0.58
C LEU A 32 12.80 57.01 -0.95
N MET A 33 12.27 55.85 -1.32
CA MET A 33 10.85 55.67 -1.61
C MET A 33 9.99 55.91 -0.37
N ALA A 34 10.41 55.42 0.81
CA ALA A 34 9.72 55.70 2.06
C ALA A 34 9.72 57.20 2.41
N PHE A 35 10.85 57.88 2.21
CA PHE A 35 10.97 59.33 2.40
C PHE A 35 10.04 60.10 1.46
N LEU A 36 10.03 59.77 0.16
CA LEU A 36 9.14 60.38 -0.82
C LEU A 36 7.66 60.12 -0.50
N ALA A 37 7.32 58.90 -0.06
CA ALA A 37 5.96 58.57 0.34
C ALA A 37 5.47 59.44 1.49
N LEU A 38 6.30 59.62 2.52
CA LEU A 38 6.00 60.47 3.67
C LEU A 38 6.00 61.97 3.34
N ALA A 39 6.72 62.39 2.31
CA ALA A 39 6.76 63.78 1.86
C ALA A 39 5.53 64.17 1.03
N VAL A 40 4.95 63.21 0.30
CA VAL A 40 3.85 63.47 -0.66
C VAL A 40 2.48 63.07 -0.10
N VAL A 41 2.42 62.06 0.78
CA VAL A 41 1.15 61.47 1.26
C VAL A 41 1.05 61.55 2.79
N PRO A 42 -0.07 62.01 3.36
CA PRO A 42 -0.31 61.96 4.80
C PRO A 42 -0.29 60.52 5.35
N ILE A 43 0.37 60.31 6.51
CA ILE A 43 0.52 58.99 7.15
C ILE A 43 -0.81 58.21 7.29
N PRO A 44 -1.94 58.83 7.71
CA PRO A 44 -3.21 58.11 7.82
C PRO A 44 -3.70 57.51 6.49
N GLU A 45 -3.47 58.19 5.38
CA GLU A 45 -3.89 57.76 4.04
C GLU A 45 -3.03 56.59 3.53
N ILE A 46 -1.73 56.64 3.81
CA ILE A 46 -0.80 55.52 3.53
C ILE A 46 -1.28 54.24 4.20
N LYS A 47 -1.70 54.33 5.47
CA LYS A 47 -2.09 53.16 6.27
C LYS A 47 -3.46 52.61 5.91
N ASN A 48 -4.45 53.49 5.67
CA ASN A 48 -5.86 53.10 5.63
C ASN A 48 -6.43 53.00 4.21
N ILE A 49 -5.85 53.70 3.23
CA ILE A 49 -6.47 53.86 1.89
C ILE A 49 -5.57 53.26 0.81
N TYR A 50 -4.27 53.55 0.84
CA TYR A 50 -3.35 53.21 -0.24
C TYR A 50 -2.31 52.14 0.13
N ASN A 51 -2.63 51.27 1.10
CA ASN A 51 -1.68 50.26 1.61
C ASN A 51 -1.16 49.26 0.55
N THR A 52 -1.90 49.07 -0.55
CA THR A 52 -1.57 48.16 -1.66
C THR A 52 -1.22 48.87 -2.97
N THR A 53 -1.59 50.15 -3.11
CA THR A 53 -1.47 50.94 -4.36
C THR A 53 -0.69 52.26 -4.16
N LEU A 54 0.11 52.34 -3.10
CA LEU A 54 0.82 53.56 -2.70
C LEU A 54 1.63 54.19 -3.83
N LEU A 55 2.35 53.37 -4.61
CA LEU A 55 3.26 53.86 -5.66
C LEU A 55 2.51 54.57 -6.81
N SER A 56 1.39 54.01 -7.26
CA SER A 56 0.60 54.61 -8.33
C SER A 56 -0.05 55.91 -7.86
N HIS A 57 -0.54 55.93 -6.61
CA HIS A 57 -1.10 57.14 -6.01
C HIS A 57 -0.06 58.25 -5.81
N MET A 58 1.15 57.90 -5.34
CA MET A 58 2.27 58.84 -5.29
C MET A 58 2.59 59.41 -6.68
N GLY A 59 2.56 58.58 -7.73
CA GLY A 59 2.75 59.02 -9.11
C GLY A 59 1.68 60.02 -9.56
N GLU A 60 0.42 59.75 -9.22
CA GLU A 60 -0.71 60.63 -9.51
C GLU A 60 -0.55 62.00 -8.84
N LEU A 61 -0.25 62.03 -7.54
CA LEU A 61 -0.06 63.28 -6.81
C LEU A 61 1.17 64.07 -7.28
N SER A 62 2.22 63.38 -7.73
CA SER A 62 3.49 64.01 -8.10
C SER A 62 3.50 64.57 -9.54
N ALA A 63 2.94 63.82 -10.50
CA ALA A 63 3.04 64.17 -11.92
C ALA A 63 1.74 63.94 -12.71
N GLY A 64 0.64 63.62 -12.03
CA GLY A 64 -0.67 63.39 -12.65
C GLY A 64 -0.91 61.95 -13.11
N ASN A 65 -2.10 61.73 -13.68
CA ASN A 65 -2.63 60.40 -13.99
C ASN A 65 -1.74 59.56 -14.93
N TRP A 66 -0.99 60.18 -15.85
CA TRP A 66 -0.14 59.45 -16.79
C TRP A 66 0.95 58.63 -16.07
N LEU A 67 1.55 59.19 -15.01
CA LEU A 67 2.60 58.54 -14.25
C LEU A 67 2.03 57.39 -13.42
N SER A 68 0.83 57.57 -12.86
CA SER A 68 0.08 56.51 -12.17
C SER A 68 -0.18 55.30 -13.08
N ILE A 69 -0.62 55.55 -14.32
CA ILE A 69 -0.84 54.50 -15.33
C ILE A 69 0.47 53.78 -15.68
N MET A 70 1.54 54.54 -15.93
CA MET A 70 2.86 53.97 -16.25
C MET A 70 3.38 53.07 -15.12
N ILE A 71 3.31 53.54 -13.87
CA ILE A 71 3.71 52.78 -12.68
C ILE A 71 2.85 51.53 -12.52
N SER A 72 1.53 51.62 -12.78
CA SER A 72 0.63 50.47 -12.68
C SER A 72 0.96 49.39 -13.72
N ILE A 73 1.27 49.78 -14.97
CA ILE A 73 1.70 48.84 -16.02
C ILE A 73 3.02 48.17 -15.63
N ASP A 74 4.00 48.96 -15.17
CA ASP A 74 5.29 48.44 -14.71
C ASP A 74 5.12 47.46 -13.54
N ALA A 75 4.29 47.82 -12.55
CA ALA A 75 3.98 46.95 -11.42
C ALA A 75 3.39 45.60 -11.86
N VAL A 76 2.47 45.60 -12.83
CA VAL A 76 1.90 44.35 -13.39
C VAL A 76 2.99 43.52 -14.08
N LEU A 77 3.86 44.12 -14.87
CA LEU A 77 4.96 43.43 -15.55
C LEU A 77 5.96 42.82 -14.56
N VAL A 78 6.38 43.59 -13.55
CA VAL A 78 7.32 43.14 -12.51
C VAL A 78 6.71 42.04 -11.65
N LEU A 79 5.45 42.17 -11.21
CA LEU A 79 4.75 41.13 -10.45
C LEU A 79 4.55 39.85 -11.27
N SER A 80 4.24 39.96 -12.58
CA SER A 80 4.18 38.80 -13.47
C SER A 80 5.53 38.09 -13.60
N GLY A 81 6.61 38.86 -13.67
CA GLY A 81 7.98 38.34 -13.63
C GLY A 81 8.28 37.60 -12.32
N ALA A 82 7.87 38.15 -11.17
CA ALA A 82 8.01 37.48 -9.88
C ALA A 82 7.26 36.13 -9.85
N VAL A 83 6.03 36.09 -10.38
CA VAL A 83 5.28 34.84 -10.54
C VAL A 83 6.05 33.84 -11.41
N LEU A 84 6.53 34.25 -12.58
CA LEU A 84 7.29 33.36 -13.47
C LEU A 84 8.55 32.80 -12.78
N THR A 85 9.32 33.65 -12.08
CA THR A 85 10.51 33.20 -11.35
C THR A 85 10.17 32.21 -10.23
N SER A 86 9.01 32.35 -9.58
CA SER A 86 8.55 31.39 -8.57
C SER A 86 8.26 30.01 -9.19
N TYR A 87 7.64 29.95 -10.38
CA TYR A 87 7.39 28.69 -11.09
C TYR A 87 8.69 27.99 -11.50
N VAL A 88 9.68 28.74 -11.99
CA VAL A 88 11.00 28.20 -12.33
C VAL A 88 11.72 27.68 -11.08
N GLY A 89 11.71 28.47 -10.00
CA GLY A 89 12.29 28.11 -8.69
C GLY A 89 11.69 26.83 -8.10
N VAL A 90 10.36 26.79 -7.98
CA VAL A 90 9.64 25.64 -7.40
C VAL A 90 9.79 24.39 -8.27
N SER A 91 9.76 24.53 -9.60
CA SER A 91 9.99 23.38 -10.50
C SER A 91 11.37 22.78 -10.31
N GLY A 92 12.43 23.61 -10.27
CA GLY A 92 13.80 23.14 -10.07
C GLY A 92 14.00 22.48 -8.70
N LEU A 93 13.51 23.11 -7.63
CA LEU A 93 13.63 22.60 -6.27
C LEU A 93 12.90 21.27 -6.08
N LEU A 94 11.63 21.18 -6.47
CA LEU A 94 10.84 19.96 -6.27
C LEU A 94 11.28 18.82 -7.19
N GLU A 95 11.83 19.13 -8.36
CA GLU A 95 12.47 18.14 -9.22
C GLU A 95 13.69 17.53 -8.52
N ARG A 96 14.60 18.35 -8.00
CA ARG A 96 15.77 17.87 -7.23
C ARG A 96 15.36 17.08 -5.98
N MET A 97 14.43 17.58 -5.18
CA MET A 97 13.92 16.88 -4.00
C MET A 97 13.25 15.54 -4.33
N SER A 98 12.58 15.44 -5.49
CA SER A 98 12.01 14.18 -5.95
C SER A 98 13.09 13.20 -6.43
N LEU A 99 14.15 13.69 -7.09
CA LEU A 99 15.31 12.88 -7.48
C LEU A 99 16.03 12.32 -6.25
N ASP A 100 16.16 13.13 -5.20
CA ASP A 100 16.71 12.75 -3.89
C ASP A 100 15.76 11.85 -3.07
N ARG A 101 14.61 11.47 -3.64
CA ARG A 101 13.59 10.58 -3.05
C ARG A 101 12.94 11.14 -1.78
N VAL A 102 13.08 12.43 -1.51
CA VAL A 102 12.39 13.16 -0.42
C VAL A 102 10.92 13.35 -0.78
N LEU A 103 10.63 13.58 -2.05
CA LEU A 103 9.28 13.67 -2.60
C LEU A 103 8.95 12.51 -3.54
N PRO A 104 7.64 12.20 -3.77
CA PRO A 104 7.22 11.12 -4.66
C PRO A 104 7.80 11.26 -6.08
N GLN A 105 8.36 10.17 -6.61
CA GLN A 105 8.86 10.09 -8.00
C GLN A 105 7.75 10.41 -9.04
N TYR A 106 6.48 10.34 -8.64
CA TYR A 106 5.33 10.75 -9.42
C TYR A 106 5.50 12.16 -10.03
N PHE A 107 6.13 13.09 -9.32
CA PHE A 107 6.31 14.47 -9.76
C PHE A 107 7.29 14.62 -10.94
N LEU A 108 8.18 13.64 -11.16
CA LEU A 108 9.24 13.70 -12.17
C LEU A 108 8.78 13.36 -13.59
N LYS A 109 7.48 13.15 -13.81
CA LYS A 109 6.97 12.88 -15.17
C LYS A 109 7.08 14.14 -16.02
N LYS A 110 7.91 14.07 -17.06
CA LYS A 110 8.12 15.13 -18.04
C LYS A 110 7.16 15.00 -19.24
N ASN A 111 6.81 16.13 -19.84
CA ASN A 111 6.10 16.16 -21.12
C ASN A 111 7.09 16.07 -22.31
N LYS A 112 6.58 16.09 -23.55
CA LYS A 112 7.41 16.06 -24.78
C LYS A 112 8.42 17.22 -24.88
N ARG A 113 8.19 18.33 -24.17
CA ARG A 113 9.05 19.51 -24.14
C ARG A 113 10.02 19.52 -22.95
N GLY A 114 10.12 18.41 -22.20
CA GLY A 114 11.04 18.27 -21.07
C GLY A 114 10.57 18.93 -19.76
N SER A 115 9.36 19.49 -19.70
CA SER A 115 8.84 20.16 -18.51
C SER A 115 8.16 19.18 -17.56
N SER A 116 8.50 19.28 -16.27
CA SER A 116 7.91 18.55 -15.13
C SER A 116 6.51 19.09 -14.79
N TYR A 117 5.56 18.94 -15.73
CA TYR A 117 4.24 19.57 -15.71
C TYR A 117 3.40 19.27 -14.45
N ARG A 118 3.62 18.11 -13.81
CA ARG A 118 2.94 17.74 -12.55
C ARG A 118 3.34 18.65 -11.39
N ILE A 119 4.59 19.10 -11.35
CA ILE A 119 5.08 20.03 -10.35
C ILE A 119 4.43 21.40 -10.55
N ILE A 120 4.41 21.87 -11.80
CA ILE A 120 3.77 23.15 -12.18
C ILE A 120 2.29 23.14 -11.80
N LEU A 121 1.57 22.06 -12.14
CA LEU A 121 0.15 21.94 -11.81
C LEU A 121 -0.09 21.88 -10.29
N MET A 122 0.77 21.17 -9.55
CA MET A 122 0.69 21.12 -8.09
C MET A 122 0.91 22.51 -7.48
N PHE A 123 1.91 23.25 -7.96
CA PHE A 123 2.18 24.60 -7.48
C PHE A 123 1.04 25.59 -7.82
N LEU A 124 0.40 25.43 -8.98
CA LEU A 124 -0.80 26.19 -9.33
C LEU A 124 -1.95 25.89 -8.36
N ILE A 125 -2.22 24.61 -8.09
CA ILE A 125 -3.27 24.20 -7.15
C ILE A 125 -2.98 24.74 -5.74
N LEU A 126 -1.72 24.67 -5.29
CA LEU A 126 -1.29 25.24 -4.01
C LEU A 126 -1.52 26.75 -3.98
N SER A 127 -1.15 27.47 -5.04
CA SER A 127 -1.32 28.93 -5.14
C SER A 127 -2.80 29.33 -5.11
N ILE A 128 -3.66 28.61 -5.84
CA ILE A 128 -5.11 28.83 -5.81
C ILE A 128 -5.67 28.52 -4.42
N SER A 129 -5.22 27.43 -3.79
CA SER A 129 -5.64 27.07 -2.44
C SER A 129 -5.28 28.17 -1.44
N VAL A 130 -4.07 28.71 -1.49
CA VAL A 130 -3.64 29.80 -0.60
C VAL A 130 -4.49 31.04 -0.85
N LEU A 131 -4.73 31.40 -2.11
CA LEU A 131 -5.57 32.55 -2.47
C LEU A 131 -6.99 32.44 -1.89
N LEU A 132 -7.59 31.25 -1.96
CA LEU A 132 -8.92 30.99 -1.42
C LEU A 132 -8.95 31.03 0.11
N ILE A 133 -7.96 30.45 0.78
CA ILE A 133 -7.90 30.45 2.26
C ILE A 133 -7.64 31.86 2.80
N THR A 134 -6.79 32.64 2.12
CA THR A 134 -6.50 34.02 2.55
C THR A 134 -7.54 35.03 2.05
N ASN A 135 -8.55 34.61 1.28
CA ASN A 135 -9.52 35.50 0.62
C ASN A 135 -8.87 36.65 -0.18
N GLY A 136 -7.68 36.41 -0.74
CA GLY A 136 -6.91 37.46 -1.43
C GLY A 136 -6.25 38.50 -0.52
N GLU A 137 -6.28 38.34 0.80
CA GLU A 137 -5.68 39.34 1.69
C GLU A 137 -4.15 39.31 1.72
N VAL A 138 -3.56 40.39 1.21
CA VAL A 138 -2.12 40.52 0.99
C VAL A 138 -1.37 40.56 2.33
N LYS A 139 -1.95 41.19 3.35
CA LYS A 139 -1.31 41.33 4.67
C LYS A 139 -1.14 39.98 5.38
N LEU A 140 -2.18 39.14 5.32
CA LEU A 140 -2.14 37.78 5.87
C LEU A 140 -1.10 36.93 5.13
N LEU A 141 -1.08 36.99 3.79
CA LEU A 141 -0.13 36.26 2.97
C LEU A 141 1.32 36.70 3.23
N ALA A 142 1.56 38.01 3.37
CA ALA A 142 2.88 38.56 3.72
C ALA A 142 3.35 38.07 5.11
N GLY A 143 2.43 37.92 6.06
CA GLY A 143 2.70 37.32 7.37
C GLY A 143 3.16 35.86 7.27
N VAL A 144 2.40 35.03 6.54
CA VAL A 144 2.74 33.61 6.31
C VAL A 144 4.08 33.46 5.58
N TYR A 145 4.32 34.28 4.56
CA TYR A 145 5.61 34.34 3.86
C TYR A 145 6.76 34.68 4.81
N THR A 146 6.56 35.68 5.69
CA THR A 146 7.57 36.11 6.67
C THR A 146 7.93 34.98 7.63
N ILE A 147 6.94 34.25 8.16
CA ILE A 147 7.18 33.09 9.03
C ILE A 147 8.02 32.04 8.30
N SER A 148 7.63 31.70 7.08
CA SER A 148 8.30 30.68 6.27
C SER A 148 9.76 31.07 5.96
N PHE A 149 9.95 32.31 5.49
CA PHE A 149 11.25 32.84 5.10
C PHE A 149 12.21 32.97 6.29
N LEU A 150 11.76 33.57 7.40
CA LEU A 150 12.60 33.74 8.59
C LEU A 150 12.96 32.39 9.24
N SER A 151 12.06 31.41 9.18
CA SER A 151 12.34 30.04 9.64
C SER A 151 13.47 29.40 8.82
N VAL A 152 13.41 29.49 7.48
CA VAL A 152 14.48 28.99 6.60
C VAL A 152 15.80 29.72 6.83
N MET A 153 15.77 31.05 7.01
CA MET A 153 16.97 31.83 7.30
C MET A 153 17.61 31.45 8.65
N THR A 154 16.79 31.17 9.66
CA THR A 154 17.25 30.65 10.95
C THR A 154 17.93 29.28 10.77
N LEU A 155 17.32 28.38 9.99
CA LEU A 155 17.90 27.08 9.66
C LEU A 155 19.22 27.20 8.90
N PHE A 156 19.38 28.18 7.99
CA PHE A 156 20.67 28.45 7.35
C PHE A 156 21.73 28.93 8.34
N GLY A 157 21.37 29.79 9.29
CA GLY A 157 22.26 30.21 10.37
C GLY A 157 22.73 29.01 11.21
N ILE A 158 21.79 28.17 11.63
CA ILE A 158 22.08 26.94 12.37
C ILE A 158 22.94 25.98 11.54
N GLY A 159 22.62 25.80 10.25
CA GLY A 159 23.38 24.99 9.30
C GLY A 159 24.83 25.45 9.17
N ASN A 160 25.08 26.76 9.14
CA ASN A 160 26.42 27.32 9.12
C ASN A 160 27.20 26.98 10.40
N ILE A 161 26.57 27.07 11.58
CA ILE A 161 27.16 26.64 12.86
C ILE A 161 27.49 25.14 12.82
N LEU A 162 26.54 24.30 12.39
CA LEU A 162 26.74 22.86 12.27
C LEU A 162 27.90 22.51 11.32
N LEU A 163 28.03 23.21 10.19
CA LEU A 163 29.15 23.04 9.27
C LEU A 163 30.48 23.48 9.89
N LYS A 164 30.51 24.57 10.66
CA LYS A 164 31.71 24.99 11.41
C LYS A 164 32.15 23.95 12.45
N LEU A 165 31.20 23.32 13.15
CA LEU A 165 31.49 22.33 14.21
C LEU A 165 31.83 20.94 13.65
N LYS A 166 31.02 20.41 12.74
CA LYS A 166 31.13 19.03 12.27
C LYS A 166 32.02 18.87 11.03
N ARG A 167 32.25 19.93 10.25
CA ARG A 167 32.99 19.90 8.98
C ARG A 167 33.95 21.09 8.83
N ALA A 168 34.78 21.33 9.84
CA ALA A 168 35.71 22.47 9.88
C ALA A 168 36.76 22.46 8.75
N LYS A 169 37.15 21.28 8.25
CA LYS A 169 38.21 21.10 7.24
C LYS A 169 37.80 21.40 5.80
N LEU A 170 36.52 21.63 5.52
CA LEU A 170 36.07 21.94 4.16
C LEU A 170 36.64 23.29 3.71
N PRO A 171 37.20 23.40 2.48
CA PRO A 171 37.66 24.65 1.93
C PRO A 171 36.46 25.61 1.78
N ARG A 172 36.65 26.87 2.20
CA ARG A 172 35.60 27.90 2.17
C ARG A 172 36.17 29.15 1.53
N PRO A 173 35.67 29.58 0.36
CA PRO A 173 36.11 30.83 -0.26
C PRO A 173 35.73 32.02 0.61
N GLU A 174 34.58 31.96 1.28
CA GLU A 174 34.06 33.01 2.16
C GLU A 174 33.81 32.47 3.57
N LYS A 175 34.21 33.23 4.60
CA LYS A 175 34.06 32.83 6.01
C LYS A 175 33.31 33.90 6.80
N ALA A 176 32.10 33.56 7.25
CA ALA A 176 31.39 34.39 8.22
C ALA A 176 32.00 34.24 9.63
N GLY A 177 32.11 35.36 10.38
CA GLY A 177 32.52 35.35 11.78
C GLY A 177 31.51 34.62 12.69
N TRP A 178 31.95 34.10 13.84
CA TRP A 178 31.03 33.46 14.79
C TRP A 178 30.01 34.44 15.36
N LEU A 179 30.49 35.63 15.77
CA LEU A 179 29.65 36.67 16.34
C LEU A 179 28.57 37.15 15.36
N SER A 180 28.92 37.34 14.08
CA SER A 180 27.95 37.79 13.07
C SER A 180 26.84 36.78 12.84
N VAL A 181 27.16 35.48 12.83
CA VAL A 181 26.16 34.41 12.69
C VAL A 181 25.24 34.36 13.91
N PHE A 182 25.77 34.49 15.13
CA PHE A 182 24.94 34.53 16.34
C PHE A 182 24.00 35.73 16.37
N ILE A 183 24.51 36.93 16.09
CA ILE A 183 23.69 38.15 16.03
C ILE A 183 22.59 38.00 14.97
N ALA A 184 22.91 37.47 13.79
CA ALA A 184 21.93 37.24 12.73
C ALA A 184 20.83 36.27 13.16
N ILE A 185 21.18 35.13 13.77
CA ILE A 185 20.19 34.15 14.27
C ILE A 185 19.29 34.77 15.32
N ILE A 186 19.85 35.52 16.28
CA ILE A 186 19.07 36.19 17.33
C ILE A 186 18.11 37.22 16.72
N ALA A 187 18.60 38.08 15.83
CA ALA A 187 17.78 39.11 15.17
C ALA A 187 16.62 38.49 14.36
N VAL A 188 16.92 37.45 13.56
CA VAL A 188 15.91 36.73 12.77
C VAL A 188 14.91 36.00 13.68
N SER A 189 15.37 35.42 14.80
CA SER A 189 14.50 34.75 15.77
C SER A 189 13.56 35.72 16.46
N ILE A 190 14.05 36.92 16.85
CA ILE A 190 13.21 37.97 17.43
C ILE A 190 12.14 38.42 16.41
N ALA A 191 12.52 38.63 15.14
CA ALA A 191 11.58 38.98 14.09
C ALA A 191 10.52 37.89 13.85
N LEU A 192 10.93 36.61 13.88
CA LEU A 192 10.03 35.46 13.74
C LEU A 192 9.02 35.39 14.90
N VAL A 193 9.49 35.53 16.14
CA VAL A 193 8.64 35.54 17.32
C VAL A 193 7.68 36.73 17.28
N GLY A 194 8.15 37.92 16.90
CA GLY A 194 7.31 39.10 16.71
C GLY A 194 6.19 38.88 15.71
N ASN A 195 6.47 38.21 14.58
CA ASN A 195 5.46 37.88 13.58
C ASN A 195 4.43 36.86 14.09
N ILE A 196 4.87 35.85 14.85
CA ILE A 196 3.98 34.82 15.43
C ILE A 196 3.05 35.39 16.50
N ILE A 197 3.53 36.34 17.31
CA ILE A 197 2.75 36.96 18.39
C ILE A 197 1.78 38.03 17.84
N MET A 198 2.03 38.58 16.64
CA MET A 198 1.21 39.63 16.06
C MET A 198 -0.26 39.23 16.00
N GLU A 199 -1.12 40.05 16.62
CA GLU A 199 -2.55 39.79 16.66
C GLU A 199 -3.16 39.91 15.25
N PRO A 200 -4.06 38.99 14.86
CA PRO A 200 -4.75 39.06 13.58
C PRO A 200 -5.76 40.21 13.62
N GLU A 201 -6.07 40.76 12.44
CA GLU A 201 -7.19 41.69 12.32
C GLU A 201 -8.52 40.98 12.61
N PRO A 202 -9.53 41.68 13.15
CA PRO A 202 -10.82 41.07 13.50
C PRO A 202 -11.45 40.32 12.32
N GLY A 203 -11.66 39.02 12.46
CA GLY A 203 -12.27 38.16 11.43
C GLY A 203 -11.28 37.41 10.53
N LEU A 204 -9.97 37.64 10.65
CA LEU A 204 -8.94 36.90 9.91
C LEU A 204 -8.24 35.84 10.76
N ALA A 205 -7.76 34.79 10.10
CA ALA A 205 -6.94 33.76 10.75
C ALA A 205 -5.58 34.32 11.18
N LYS A 206 -5.00 33.75 12.24
CA LYS A 206 -3.60 34.04 12.62
C LYS A 206 -2.65 33.57 11.52
N ASN A 207 -1.61 34.36 11.25
CA ASN A 207 -0.54 34.00 10.30
C ASN A 207 0.02 32.60 10.58
N SER A 208 0.22 32.26 11.86
CA SER A 208 0.72 30.95 12.28
C SER A 208 -0.23 29.81 11.95
N THR A 209 -1.55 30.04 11.99
CA THR A 209 -2.54 29.00 11.69
C THR A 209 -2.46 28.62 10.22
N VAL A 210 -2.52 29.60 9.32
CA VAL A 210 -2.40 29.37 7.87
C VAL A 210 -1.05 28.72 7.54
N PHE A 211 0.04 29.17 8.16
CA PHE A 211 1.34 28.51 7.99
C PHE A 211 1.32 27.02 8.39
N LEU A 212 0.78 26.70 9.57
CA LEU A 212 0.74 25.32 10.08
C LEU A 212 -0.16 24.41 9.25
N GLU A 213 -1.27 24.93 8.71
CA GLU A 213 -2.18 24.20 7.82
C GLU A 213 -1.47 23.67 6.57
N TYR A 214 -0.48 24.38 6.03
CA TYR A 214 0.33 23.88 4.91
C TYR A 214 1.59 23.13 5.36
N PHE A 215 2.24 23.60 6.41
CA PHE A 215 3.49 23.03 6.89
C PHE A 215 3.31 21.61 7.43
N ILE A 216 2.27 21.35 8.24
CA ILE A 216 2.06 20.03 8.85
C ILE A 216 1.78 18.95 7.79
N PRO A 217 0.84 19.11 6.83
CA PRO A 217 0.63 18.13 5.77
C PRO A 217 1.87 17.91 4.90
N ALA A 218 2.60 18.98 4.55
CA ALA A 218 3.84 18.86 3.78
C ALA A 218 4.89 18.02 4.53
N MET A 219 5.07 18.26 5.83
CA MET A 219 5.98 17.49 6.68
C MET A 219 5.54 16.02 6.84
N ILE A 220 4.23 15.76 6.93
CA ILE A 220 3.69 14.40 6.97
C ILE A 220 4.05 13.65 5.67
N ILE A 221 3.83 14.27 4.51
CA ILE A 221 4.17 13.67 3.21
C ILE A 221 5.66 13.34 3.15
N ILE A 222 6.53 14.28 3.54
CA ILE A 222 7.98 14.07 3.57
C ILE A 222 8.35 12.94 4.54
N MET A 223 7.77 12.89 5.74
CA MET A 223 8.04 11.82 6.71
C MET A 223 7.60 10.45 6.21
N ILE A 224 6.42 10.36 5.58
CA ILE A 224 5.94 9.13 4.92
C ILE A 224 6.94 8.69 3.86
N MET A 225 7.42 9.63 3.04
CA MET A 225 8.39 9.35 1.98
C MET A 225 9.74 8.84 2.52
N LEU A 226 10.30 9.51 3.53
CA LEU A 226 11.57 9.13 4.16
C LEU A 226 11.48 7.78 4.89
N LYS A 227 10.33 7.45 5.48
CA LYS A 227 10.09 6.19 6.21
C LYS A 227 9.28 5.17 5.42
N ARG A 228 9.09 5.35 4.11
CA ARG A 228 8.20 4.51 3.28
C ARG A 228 8.52 3.02 3.34
N THR A 229 9.80 2.66 3.42
CA THR A 229 10.22 1.25 3.51
C THR A 229 9.85 0.63 4.85
N LEU A 230 9.93 1.39 5.95
CA LEU A 230 9.47 0.95 7.27
C LEU A 230 7.96 0.77 7.28
N LEU A 231 7.21 1.73 6.71
CA LEU A 231 5.75 1.65 6.59
C LEU A 231 5.30 0.44 5.76
N LEU A 232 5.92 0.22 4.59
CA LEU A 232 5.62 -0.92 3.72
C LEU A 232 5.97 -2.26 4.37
N ARG A 233 7.09 -2.35 5.11
CA ARG A 233 7.43 -3.54 5.89
C ARG A 233 6.42 -3.79 7.02
N GLY A 234 5.98 -2.72 7.69
CA GLY A 234 4.92 -2.78 8.70
C GLY A 234 3.61 -3.31 8.10
N LEU A 235 3.20 -2.78 6.95
CA LEU A 235 2.03 -3.23 6.21
C LEU A 235 2.15 -4.71 5.81
N LEU A 236 3.31 -5.13 5.29
CA LEU A 236 3.56 -6.53 4.93
C LEU A 236 3.46 -7.44 6.16
N LYS A 237 4.00 -7.03 7.31
CA LYS A 237 3.92 -7.78 8.57
C LYS A 237 2.48 -7.89 9.05
N LEU A 238 1.69 -6.82 8.93
CA LEU A 238 0.27 -6.81 9.27
C LEU A 238 -0.52 -7.79 8.39
N ILE A 239 -0.32 -7.73 7.07
CA ILE A 239 -0.97 -8.65 6.12
C ILE A 239 -0.64 -10.10 6.48
N ARG A 240 0.64 -10.41 6.73
CA ARG A 240 1.07 -11.77 7.12
C ARG A 240 0.50 -12.20 8.47
N TYR A 241 0.44 -11.30 9.44
CA TYR A 241 -0.13 -11.57 10.75
C TYR A 241 -1.61 -11.94 10.67
N ILE A 242 -2.38 -11.25 9.81
CA ILE A 242 -3.81 -11.54 9.59
C ILE A 242 -3.98 -12.82 8.76
N PHE A 243 -3.12 -13.06 7.76
CA PHE A 243 -3.30 -14.17 6.82
C PHE A 243 -2.84 -15.53 7.35
N GLU A 244 -1.79 -15.60 8.17
CA GLU A 244 -1.28 -16.86 8.74
C GLU A 244 -2.32 -17.69 9.52
N PRO A 245 -3.16 -17.12 10.41
CA PRO A 245 -4.19 -17.90 11.09
C PRO A 245 -5.25 -18.44 10.12
N ILE A 246 -5.66 -17.64 9.13
CA ILE A 246 -6.60 -18.05 8.08
C ILE A 246 -6.02 -19.20 7.27
N ARG A 247 -4.75 -19.08 6.87
CA ARG A 247 -4.04 -20.13 6.13
C ARG A 247 -3.99 -21.44 6.90
N ARG A 248 -3.67 -21.41 8.20
CA ARG A 248 -3.65 -22.61 9.06
C ARG A 248 -5.03 -23.24 9.19
N PHE A 249 -6.08 -22.42 9.36
CA PHE A 249 -7.46 -22.89 9.41
C PHE A 249 -7.87 -23.62 8.12
N VAL A 250 -7.60 -23.02 6.95
CA VAL A 250 -7.89 -23.62 5.64
C VAL A 250 -7.14 -24.95 5.46
N LEU A 251 -5.85 -25.00 5.82
CA LEU A 251 -5.07 -26.24 5.73
C LEU A 251 -5.61 -27.36 6.65
N ASN A 252 -6.06 -27.01 7.85
CA ASN A 252 -6.64 -27.98 8.77
C ASN A 252 -8.01 -28.49 8.29
N LEU A 253 -8.85 -27.61 7.75
CA LEU A 253 -10.12 -28.00 7.12
C LEU A 253 -9.88 -28.96 5.95
N ASN A 254 -8.94 -28.64 5.05
CA ASN A 254 -8.62 -29.50 3.91
C ASN A 254 -8.18 -30.90 4.36
N LYS A 255 -7.30 -30.99 5.38
CA LYS A 255 -6.87 -32.28 5.95
C LYS A 255 -8.03 -33.02 6.61
N GLY A 256 -8.93 -32.31 7.29
CA GLY A 256 -10.11 -32.91 7.90
C GLY A 256 -11.04 -33.53 6.86
N ILE A 257 -11.36 -32.78 5.80
CA ILE A 257 -12.21 -33.24 4.70
C ILE A 257 -11.59 -34.45 4.01
N ALA A 258 -10.29 -34.40 3.69
CA ALA A 258 -9.59 -35.53 3.06
C ALA A 258 -9.66 -36.80 3.92
N ARG A 259 -9.37 -36.70 5.23
CA ARG A 259 -9.48 -37.84 6.16
C ARG A 259 -10.90 -38.40 6.24
N THR A 260 -11.92 -37.54 6.21
CA THR A 260 -13.31 -38.00 6.23
C THR A 260 -13.63 -38.79 4.95
N ILE A 261 -13.17 -38.34 3.79
CA ILE A 261 -13.33 -39.06 2.51
C ILE A 261 -12.61 -40.41 2.56
N ASP A 262 -11.35 -40.43 3.03
CA ASP A 262 -10.56 -41.65 3.13
C ASP A 262 -11.21 -42.66 4.10
N ASN A 263 -11.71 -42.20 5.25
CA ASN A 263 -12.41 -43.05 6.21
C ASN A 263 -13.69 -43.67 5.62
N ILE A 264 -14.47 -42.90 4.86
CA ILE A 264 -15.69 -43.40 4.20
C ILE A 264 -15.31 -44.51 3.20
N ASN A 265 -14.33 -44.23 2.33
CA ASN A 265 -13.93 -45.19 1.30
C ASN A 265 -13.24 -46.44 1.86
N SER A 266 -12.56 -46.34 3.00
CA SER A 266 -11.83 -47.48 3.59
C SER A 266 -12.73 -48.59 4.15
N GLN A 267 -14.04 -48.35 4.29
CA GLN A 267 -14.99 -49.33 4.82
C GLN A 267 -14.96 -50.60 3.99
N GLN A 268 -14.61 -51.73 4.62
CA GLN A 268 -14.53 -53.02 3.93
C GLN A 268 -15.93 -53.60 3.68
N PHE A 269 -16.13 -54.12 2.48
CA PHE A 269 -17.30 -54.88 2.09
C PHE A 269 -16.94 -56.34 1.84
N VAL A 270 -17.90 -57.24 2.05
CA VAL A 270 -17.70 -58.68 1.83
C VAL A 270 -18.64 -59.15 0.73
N PHE A 271 -18.13 -59.86 -0.26
CA PHE A 271 -18.93 -60.55 -1.25
C PHE A 271 -18.72 -62.06 -1.15
N PHE A 272 -19.80 -62.79 -0.88
CA PHE A 272 -19.78 -64.24 -0.86
C PHE A 272 -20.06 -64.79 -2.26
N THR A 273 -19.15 -65.62 -2.76
CA THR A 273 -19.25 -66.27 -4.07
C THR A 273 -19.04 -67.77 -3.93
N LYS A 274 -19.56 -68.53 -4.89
CA LYS A 274 -19.27 -69.96 -5.02
C LYS A 274 -18.01 -70.25 -5.85
N GLY A 275 -17.45 -69.21 -6.49
CA GLY A 275 -16.24 -69.35 -7.30
C GLY A 275 -16.50 -69.77 -8.75
N ASP A 276 -17.72 -69.57 -9.24
CA ASP A 276 -18.19 -70.28 -10.45
C ASP A 276 -18.18 -69.44 -11.74
N SER A 277 -18.15 -68.09 -11.67
CA SER A 277 -18.16 -67.25 -12.88
C SER A 277 -17.53 -65.86 -12.72
N VAL A 278 -16.76 -65.46 -13.74
CA VAL A 278 -16.16 -64.12 -13.88
C VAL A 278 -17.22 -63.04 -14.11
N GLU A 279 -18.29 -63.41 -14.81
CA GLU A 279 -19.41 -62.51 -15.09
C GLU A 279 -20.03 -61.97 -13.80
N ASN A 280 -20.25 -62.85 -12.81
CA ASN A 280 -20.80 -62.45 -11.51
C ASN A 280 -19.83 -61.54 -10.75
N LEU A 281 -18.52 -61.84 -10.78
CA LEU A 281 -17.52 -60.96 -10.18
C LEU A 281 -17.54 -59.58 -10.83
N ASN A 282 -17.61 -59.51 -12.16
CA ASN A 282 -17.66 -58.25 -12.89
C ASN A 282 -18.91 -57.43 -12.55
N GLN A 283 -20.10 -58.06 -12.47
CA GLN A 283 -21.33 -57.38 -12.04
C GLN A 283 -21.23 -56.82 -10.62
N VAL A 284 -20.59 -57.55 -9.71
CA VAL A 284 -20.35 -57.11 -8.33
C VAL A 284 -19.40 -55.92 -8.30
N MET A 285 -18.34 -55.94 -9.10
CA MET A 285 -17.41 -54.80 -9.20
C MET A 285 -18.11 -53.55 -9.74
N LEU A 286 -18.93 -53.69 -10.78
CA LEU A 286 -19.74 -52.59 -11.32
C LEU A 286 -20.70 -52.04 -10.27
N TYR A 287 -21.42 -52.93 -9.56
CA TYR A 287 -22.32 -52.51 -8.48
C TYR A 287 -21.58 -51.73 -7.40
N ILE A 288 -20.44 -52.24 -6.93
CA ILE A 288 -19.63 -51.59 -5.90
C ILE A 288 -19.16 -50.22 -6.40
N GLN A 289 -18.65 -50.14 -7.62
CA GLN A 289 -18.16 -48.88 -8.20
C GLN A 289 -19.27 -47.83 -8.37
N GLU A 290 -20.49 -48.24 -8.70
CA GLU A 290 -21.61 -47.33 -8.95
C GLU A 290 -22.39 -46.95 -7.68
N ASN A 291 -22.46 -47.84 -6.68
CA ASN A 291 -23.42 -47.72 -5.58
C ASN A 291 -22.79 -47.71 -4.18
N GLU A 292 -21.56 -48.20 -4.02
CA GLU A 292 -20.93 -48.30 -2.70
C GLU A 292 -19.68 -47.42 -2.63
N HIS A 293 -19.57 -46.64 -1.55
CA HIS A 293 -18.42 -45.78 -1.31
C HIS A 293 -17.32 -46.58 -0.62
N THR A 294 -16.71 -47.52 -1.35
CA THR A 294 -15.60 -48.34 -0.87
C THR A 294 -14.50 -48.51 -1.89
N ASN A 295 -13.28 -48.63 -1.39
CA ASN A 295 -12.12 -49.09 -2.16
C ASN A 295 -11.59 -50.44 -1.66
N ASN A 296 -12.30 -51.15 -0.76
CA ASN A 296 -11.84 -52.41 -0.17
C ASN A 296 -12.94 -53.48 -0.23
N LEU A 297 -12.71 -54.51 -1.04
CA LEU A 297 -13.62 -55.63 -1.21
C LEU A 297 -12.96 -56.93 -0.75
N LYS A 298 -13.62 -57.65 0.15
CA LYS A 298 -13.25 -59.00 0.55
C LYS A 298 -14.12 -60.02 -0.19
N ILE A 299 -13.53 -60.84 -1.04
CA ILE A 299 -14.23 -61.92 -1.76
C ILE A 299 -14.06 -63.21 -0.97
N VAL A 300 -15.17 -63.83 -0.61
CA VAL A 300 -15.19 -65.01 0.26
C VAL A 300 -15.84 -66.18 -0.44
N THR A 301 -15.10 -67.28 -0.55
CA THR A 301 -15.64 -68.55 -1.02
C THR A 301 -15.75 -69.53 0.14
N VAL A 302 -16.94 -70.07 0.35
CA VAL A 302 -17.22 -71.06 1.38
C VAL A 302 -17.20 -72.45 0.75
N LEU A 303 -16.28 -73.30 1.19
CA LEU A 303 -16.00 -74.62 0.63
C LEU A 303 -16.35 -75.73 1.62
N ASP A 304 -16.93 -76.82 1.12
CA ASP A 304 -17.09 -78.04 1.91
C ASP A 304 -15.73 -78.70 2.22
N GLU A 305 -15.67 -79.64 3.17
CA GLU A 305 -14.41 -80.23 3.67
C GLU A 305 -13.53 -80.80 2.54
N ASN A 306 -14.14 -81.37 1.50
CA ASN A 306 -13.46 -81.99 0.36
C ASN A 306 -13.34 -81.11 -0.89
N GLU A 307 -13.80 -79.86 -0.85
CA GLU A 307 -13.76 -78.95 -2.00
C GLU A 307 -12.51 -78.04 -1.98
N THR A 308 -11.99 -77.72 -3.17
CA THR A 308 -10.89 -76.78 -3.37
C THR A 308 -11.34 -75.66 -4.30
N VAL A 309 -10.77 -74.45 -4.14
CA VAL A 309 -11.02 -73.34 -5.06
C VAL A 309 -10.54 -73.76 -6.46
N PRO A 310 -11.34 -73.60 -7.53
CA PRO A 310 -10.90 -73.88 -8.89
C PRO A 310 -9.72 -72.96 -9.29
N ASP A 311 -8.67 -73.52 -9.91
CA ASP A 311 -7.50 -72.74 -10.34
C ASP A 311 -7.86 -71.63 -11.35
N ASN A 312 -8.87 -71.88 -12.19
CA ASN A 312 -9.38 -70.89 -13.14
C ASN A 312 -9.95 -69.66 -12.43
N PHE A 313 -10.63 -69.85 -11.28
CA PHE A 313 -11.22 -68.75 -10.53
C PHE A 313 -10.16 -67.79 -9.95
N LEU A 314 -8.99 -68.31 -9.57
CA LEU A 314 -7.89 -67.47 -9.10
C LEU A 314 -7.33 -66.59 -10.24
N ASN A 315 -7.20 -67.16 -11.46
CA ASN A 315 -6.81 -66.39 -12.64
C ASN A 315 -7.86 -65.32 -12.98
N ASP A 316 -9.14 -65.65 -12.84
CA ASP A 316 -10.23 -64.71 -13.09
C ASP A 316 -10.23 -63.56 -12.08
N LEU A 317 -9.94 -63.83 -10.81
CA LEU A 317 -9.79 -62.81 -9.77
C LEU A 317 -8.61 -61.86 -10.05
N ASP A 318 -7.50 -62.39 -10.56
CA ASP A 318 -6.36 -61.58 -10.99
C ASP A 318 -6.69 -60.65 -12.17
N VAL A 319 -7.50 -61.12 -13.12
CA VAL A 319 -8.00 -60.31 -14.24
C VAL A 319 -8.88 -59.17 -13.73
N ILE A 320 -9.81 -59.48 -12.82
CA ILE A 320 -10.70 -58.48 -12.21
C ILE A 320 -9.91 -57.45 -11.40
N ASN A 321 -8.91 -57.87 -10.62
CA ASN A 321 -8.07 -56.97 -9.84
C ASN A 321 -7.28 -55.98 -10.74
N ARG A 322 -6.87 -56.41 -11.94
CA ARG A 322 -6.22 -55.54 -12.94
C ARG A 322 -7.19 -54.56 -13.61
N GLU A 323 -8.42 -54.99 -13.86
CA GLU A 323 -9.44 -54.15 -14.51
C GLU A 323 -9.95 -53.05 -13.56
N TYR A 324 -10.00 -53.34 -12.25
CA TYR A 324 -10.50 -52.42 -11.22
C TYR A 324 -9.42 -51.96 -10.21
N PRO A 325 -8.36 -51.25 -10.64
CA PRO A 325 -7.21 -50.92 -9.79
C PRO A 325 -7.51 -49.94 -8.64
N LYS A 326 -8.73 -49.41 -8.57
CA LYS A 326 -9.18 -48.50 -7.50
C LYS A 326 -9.82 -49.24 -6.32
N ILE A 327 -10.11 -50.53 -6.47
CA ILE A 327 -10.70 -51.37 -5.43
C ILE A 327 -9.67 -52.45 -5.09
N GLU A 328 -9.20 -52.46 -3.86
CA GLU A 328 -8.32 -53.49 -3.32
C GLU A 328 -9.16 -54.74 -3.03
N ILE A 329 -8.84 -55.83 -3.73
CA ILE A 329 -9.53 -57.12 -3.60
C ILE A 329 -8.73 -58.04 -2.68
N ASP A 330 -9.34 -58.47 -1.58
CA ASP A 330 -8.79 -59.46 -0.65
C ASP A 330 -9.59 -60.77 -0.75
N PHE A 331 -8.95 -61.85 -1.18
CA PHE A 331 -9.60 -63.14 -1.35
C PHE A 331 -9.37 -64.07 -0.14
N VAL A 332 -10.45 -64.63 0.39
CA VAL A 332 -10.41 -65.56 1.53
C VAL A 332 -11.25 -66.81 1.24
N SER A 333 -10.67 -67.99 1.42
CA SER A 333 -11.41 -69.26 1.42
C SER A 333 -11.72 -69.69 2.86
N VAL A 334 -12.96 -70.11 3.10
CA VAL A 334 -13.44 -70.55 4.42
C VAL A 334 -14.02 -71.95 4.29
N LYS A 335 -13.64 -72.86 5.20
CA LYS A 335 -14.22 -74.20 5.27
C LYS A 335 -15.50 -74.20 6.09
N GLY A 336 -16.58 -74.74 5.56
CA GLY A 336 -17.85 -74.86 6.27
C GLY A 336 -19.06 -74.79 5.32
N LYS A 337 -20.26 -74.66 5.90
CA LYS A 337 -21.50 -74.52 5.14
C LYS A 337 -21.99 -73.08 5.21
N PHE A 338 -22.26 -72.47 4.05
CA PHE A 338 -22.83 -71.12 4.02
C PHE A 338 -24.20 -71.10 4.70
N GLY A 339 -24.40 -70.17 5.63
CA GLY A 339 -25.64 -70.01 6.37
C GLY A 339 -25.58 -68.83 7.37
N PRO A 340 -26.70 -68.53 8.06
CA PRO A 340 -26.79 -67.42 9.00
C PRO A 340 -25.71 -67.41 10.08
N GLU A 341 -25.41 -68.58 10.65
CA GLU A 341 -24.42 -68.74 11.72
C GLU A 341 -23.01 -68.35 11.25
N LEU A 342 -22.63 -68.77 10.05
CA LEU A 342 -21.32 -68.43 9.46
C LEU A 342 -21.23 -66.94 9.12
N VAL A 343 -22.31 -66.34 8.59
CA VAL A 343 -22.35 -64.89 8.31
C VAL A 343 -22.17 -64.09 9.60
N GLN A 344 -22.85 -64.50 10.68
CA GLN A 344 -22.73 -63.86 11.99
C GLN A 344 -21.32 -64.02 12.59
N GLU A 345 -20.75 -65.22 12.47
CA GLU A 345 -19.38 -65.52 12.91
C GLU A 345 -18.37 -64.64 12.18
N LEU A 346 -18.44 -64.58 10.85
CA LEU A 346 -17.53 -63.79 10.01
C LEU A 346 -17.71 -62.28 10.21
N SER A 347 -18.94 -61.81 10.43
CA SER A 347 -19.25 -60.44 10.81
C SER A 347 -18.54 -60.04 12.10
N THR A 348 -18.61 -60.91 13.12
CA THR A 348 -17.95 -60.70 14.41
C THR A 348 -16.43 -60.79 14.27
N LYS A 349 -15.93 -61.78 13.53
CA LYS A 349 -14.50 -62.04 13.33
C LYS A 349 -13.79 -60.91 12.59
N TRP A 350 -14.42 -60.36 11.55
CA TRP A 350 -13.86 -59.28 10.74
C TRP A 350 -14.29 -57.89 11.22
N ASN A 351 -15.17 -57.81 12.21
CA ASN A 351 -15.79 -56.57 12.68
C ASN A 351 -16.42 -55.77 11.52
N ILE A 352 -17.05 -56.50 10.58
CA ILE A 352 -17.74 -55.94 9.42
C ILE A 352 -19.24 -56.15 9.64
N PRO A 353 -20.03 -55.07 9.77
CA PRO A 353 -21.49 -55.19 9.87
C PRO A 353 -22.11 -55.98 8.72
N ILE A 354 -23.12 -56.78 9.02
CA ILE A 354 -23.76 -57.70 8.06
C ILE A 354 -24.35 -56.96 6.85
N ASN A 355 -24.77 -55.70 7.02
CA ASN A 355 -25.27 -54.84 5.95
C ASN A 355 -24.21 -54.46 4.91
N PHE A 356 -22.93 -54.73 5.15
CA PHE A 356 -21.84 -54.59 4.18
C PHE A 356 -21.42 -55.93 3.57
N MET A 357 -22.19 -56.97 3.83
CA MET A 357 -22.00 -58.29 3.24
C MET A 357 -23.03 -58.54 2.16
N PHE A 358 -22.57 -59.09 1.05
CA PHE A 358 -23.34 -59.32 -0.16
C PHE A 358 -23.32 -60.78 -0.59
N ILE A 359 -24.42 -61.23 -1.17
CA ILE A 359 -24.51 -62.51 -1.88
C ILE A 359 -25.10 -62.28 -3.27
N GLY A 360 -24.75 -63.13 -4.23
CA GLY A 360 -25.47 -63.18 -5.51
C GLY A 360 -26.92 -63.64 -5.31
N SER A 361 -27.81 -63.26 -6.23
CA SER A 361 -29.23 -63.62 -6.18
C SER A 361 -29.45 -65.15 -6.07
N PRO A 362 -30.01 -65.65 -4.95
CA PRO A 362 -30.15 -67.09 -4.74
C PRO A 362 -31.28 -67.68 -5.59
N GLY A 363 -31.06 -68.88 -6.16
CA GLY A 363 -32.10 -69.61 -6.90
C GLY A 363 -33.14 -70.32 -6.01
N ASN A 364 -34.20 -70.86 -6.61
CA ASN A 364 -35.35 -71.50 -5.93
C ASN A 364 -35.05 -72.69 -5.00
N LYS A 365 -33.80 -73.19 -4.97
CA LYS A 365 -33.34 -74.30 -4.11
C LYS A 365 -32.50 -73.84 -2.92
N PHE A 366 -32.45 -72.54 -2.64
CA PHE A 366 -31.67 -71.99 -1.54
C PHE A 366 -32.32 -72.34 -0.18
N PRO A 367 -31.57 -72.92 0.78
CA PRO A 367 -32.16 -73.55 1.97
C PRO A 367 -32.60 -72.58 3.07
N TYR A 368 -32.31 -71.29 2.96
CA TYR A 368 -32.61 -70.27 3.97
C TYR A 368 -33.46 -69.14 3.39
N ARG A 369 -34.29 -68.50 4.23
CA ARG A 369 -34.99 -67.26 3.83
C ARG A 369 -34.01 -66.08 3.94
N ILE A 370 -34.09 -65.11 3.03
CA ILE A 370 -33.18 -63.94 3.03
C ILE A 370 -33.23 -63.18 4.36
N GLN A 371 -34.39 -63.16 5.03
CA GLN A 371 -34.56 -62.55 6.35
C GLN A 371 -33.75 -63.26 7.44
N GLU A 372 -33.48 -64.56 7.29
CA GLU A 372 -32.70 -65.36 8.25
C GLU A 372 -31.21 -65.02 8.18
N LEU A 373 -30.72 -64.39 7.10
CA LEU A 373 -29.33 -63.96 6.94
C LEU A 373 -29.02 -62.62 7.64
N GLY A 374 -29.94 -62.07 8.43
CA GLY A 374 -29.63 -60.97 9.35
C GLY A 374 -29.29 -59.62 8.69
N GLY A 375 -29.69 -59.40 7.43
CA GLY A 375 -29.48 -58.13 6.73
C GLY A 375 -28.41 -58.13 5.63
N VAL A 376 -27.95 -59.31 5.20
CA VAL A 376 -27.12 -59.48 3.99
C VAL A 376 -27.86 -58.89 2.77
N ARG A 377 -27.14 -58.14 1.94
CA ARG A 377 -27.68 -57.52 0.72
C ARG A 377 -27.51 -58.43 -0.49
N LEU A 378 -28.44 -58.33 -1.44
CA LEU A 378 -28.41 -59.09 -2.69
C LEU A 378 -27.82 -58.23 -3.80
N ILE A 379 -26.88 -58.80 -4.56
CA ILE A 379 -26.41 -58.24 -5.82
C ILE A 379 -26.94 -59.13 -6.96
N ILE A 380 -27.42 -58.51 -8.03
CA ILE A 380 -28.10 -59.14 -9.17
C ILE A 380 -27.13 -59.97 -9.99
#